data_AF-A0A8I6TCH2-F1
#
_entry.id   AF-A0A8I6TCH2-F1
#
_cell.length_a   1.000
_cell.length_b   1.000
_cell.length_c   1.000
_cell.angle_alpha   90.00
_cell.angle_beta   90.00
_cell.angle_gamma   90.00
#
_symmetry.space_group_name_H-M   'P 1'
#
loop_
_entity.id
_entity.type
_entity.pdbx_description
1 polymer ?
#
loop_
_entity_poly.entity_id
_entity_poly.type
_entity_poly.pdbx_seq_one_letter_code
_entity_poly.pdbx_strand_id
1 'polypeptide(L)'
;MYRLQFKMSSLLPRIAVVILLVCCLEATCAFVCQPDFCSTVDCAQFPTEKTCKGELVPNSSLCGCCSTCHIHIEEGGDCSVLLHSVLGPPLETSYHCAHNLRCIDGKCVQD
;
A
#
# COMPACT_ATOMS: atom_id res chain seq x y z
N MET A 1 17.70 14.11 55.85
CA MET A 1 18.27 13.54 54.61
C MET A 1 17.19 12.89 53.73
N TYR A 2 16.25 13.59 53.06
CA TYR A 2 15.28 12.91 52.14
C TYR A 2 14.72 13.75 50.98
N ARG A 3 15.30 14.91 50.61
CA ARG A 3 14.70 15.80 49.59
C ARG A 3 15.24 15.67 48.16
N LEU A 4 16.16 14.74 47.87
CA LEU A 4 16.74 14.57 46.53
C LEU A 4 16.18 13.39 45.70
N GLN A 5 15.46 12.46 46.32
CA GLN A 5 14.96 11.26 45.60
C GLN A 5 13.66 11.50 44.80
N PHE A 6 12.87 12.52 45.14
CA PHE A 6 11.52 12.69 44.57
C PHE A 6 11.51 13.33 43.17
N LYS A 7 12.53 14.12 42.83
CA LYS A 7 12.55 14.86 41.56
C LYS A 7 12.97 13.98 40.36
N MET A 8 13.72 12.91 40.63
CA MET A 8 14.26 11.99 39.62
C MET A 8 13.19 11.01 39.09
N SER A 9 12.20 10.62 39.91
CA SER A 9 11.10 9.73 39.49
C SER A 9 10.10 10.37 38.52
N SER A 10 10.00 11.70 38.45
CA SER A 10 9.09 12.41 37.52
C SER A 10 9.70 12.67 36.13
N LEU A 11 11.01 12.49 35.98
CA LEU A 11 11.76 12.71 34.74
C LEU A 11 11.83 11.44 33.88
N LEU A 12 11.82 10.25 34.51
CA LEU A 12 11.75 8.96 33.82
C LEU A 12 10.61 8.85 32.79
N PRO A 13 9.33 9.19 33.12
CA PRO A 13 8.24 9.05 32.15
C PRO A 13 8.37 10.03 30.98
N ARG A 14 8.95 11.22 31.21
CA ARG A 14 9.16 12.23 30.16
C ARG A 14 10.26 11.79 29.19
N ILE A 15 11.35 11.24 29.70
CA ILE A 15 12.43 10.69 28.88
C ILE A 15 11.93 9.48 28.08
N ALA A 16 11.13 8.59 28.69
CA ALA A 16 10.53 7.45 28.00
C ALA A 16 9.61 7.87 26.84
N VAL A 17 8.78 8.90 27.03
CA VAL A 17 7.92 9.45 25.96
C VAL A 17 8.75 10.06 24.83
N VAL A 18 9.83 10.78 25.14
CA VAL A 18 10.72 11.35 24.11
C VAL A 18 11.43 10.25 23.33
N ILE A 19 11.92 9.20 23.99
CA ILE A 19 12.56 8.05 23.32
C ILE A 19 11.55 7.34 22.40
N LEU A 20 10.31 7.13 22.86
CA LEU A 20 9.26 6.51 22.05
C LEU A 20 8.91 7.33 20.80
N LEU A 21 8.83 8.66 20.94
CA LEU A 21 8.57 9.56 19.81
C LEU A 21 9.73 9.60 18.81
N VAL A 22 10.99 9.48 19.27
CA VAL A 22 12.17 9.45 18.39
C VAL A 22 12.24 8.14 17.61
N CYS A 23 11.88 7.00 18.21
CA CYS A 23 11.84 5.71 17.50
C CYS A 23 10.76 5.66 16.40
N CYS A 24 9.69 6.46 16.48
CA CYS A 24 8.65 6.52 15.44
C CYS A 24 9.07 7.33 14.19
N LEU A 25 10.21 8.02 14.21
CA LEU A 25 10.68 8.83 13.06
C LEU A 25 11.43 7.99 12.00
N GLU A 26 11.79 6.75 12.31
CA GLU A 26 12.61 5.87 11.45
C GLU A 26 11.71 4.90 10.65
N ALA A 27 10.81 5.44 9.81
CA ALA A 27 10.00 4.61 8.91
C ALA A 27 9.66 5.30 7.57
N THR A 28 10.60 6.07 7.03
CA THR A 28 10.49 6.57 5.64
C THR A 28 11.57 5.90 4.79
N CYS A 29 11.59 4.57 4.76
CA CYS A 29 12.28 3.85 3.69
C CYS A 29 11.54 4.17 2.39
N ALA A 30 12.00 5.19 1.67
CA ALA A 30 11.67 5.34 0.26
C ALA A 30 12.15 4.04 -0.40
N PHE A 31 11.22 3.15 -0.74
CA PHE A 31 11.51 1.95 -1.53
C PHE A 31 11.89 2.42 -2.93
N VAL A 32 13.17 2.78 -3.09
CA VAL A 32 13.73 3.22 -4.37
C VAL A 32 14.10 1.96 -5.14
N CYS A 33 13.43 1.78 -6.27
CA CYS A 33 13.73 0.72 -7.21
C CYS A 33 15.15 0.89 -7.74
N GLN A 34 16.01 -0.10 -7.50
CA GLN A 34 17.32 -0.11 -8.16
C GLN A 34 17.14 -0.27 -9.67
N PRO A 35 18.06 0.28 -10.49
CA PRO A 35 17.97 0.20 -11.94
C PRO A 35 17.92 -1.24 -12.48
N ASP A 36 18.59 -2.19 -11.80
CA ASP A 36 18.65 -3.60 -12.19
C ASP A 36 17.60 -4.48 -11.47
N PHE A 37 16.63 -3.88 -10.79
CA PHE A 37 15.65 -4.61 -9.98
C PHE A 37 14.90 -5.67 -10.82
N CYS A 38 14.51 -5.32 -12.05
CA CYS A 38 13.80 -6.23 -12.95
C CYS A 38 14.60 -7.48 -13.34
N SER A 39 15.94 -7.45 -13.28
CA SER A 39 16.77 -8.61 -13.57
C SER A 39 16.69 -9.69 -12.49
N THR A 40 16.20 -9.33 -11.30
CA THR A 40 16.04 -10.24 -10.15
C THR A 40 14.58 -10.60 -9.86
N VAL A 41 13.64 -9.97 -10.57
CA VAL A 41 12.20 -10.17 -10.36
C VAL A 41 11.70 -11.28 -11.29
N ASP A 42 11.03 -12.26 -10.70
CA ASP A 42 10.27 -13.25 -11.45
C ASP A 42 8.82 -12.78 -11.65
N CYS A 43 8.46 -12.54 -12.91
CA CYS A 43 7.11 -12.14 -13.29
C CYS A 43 6.20 -13.33 -13.69
N ALA A 44 6.58 -14.59 -13.44
CA ALA A 44 5.81 -15.74 -13.92
C ALA A 44 4.41 -15.82 -13.27
N GLN A 45 4.29 -15.29 -12.06
CA GLN A 45 3.05 -15.15 -11.31
C GLN A 45 2.23 -13.93 -11.71
N PHE A 46 2.52 -13.23 -12.81
CA PHE A 46 1.77 -12.03 -13.23
C PHE A 46 0.90 -12.32 -14.45
N PRO A 47 -0.19 -11.57 -14.64
CA PRO A 47 -1.10 -11.78 -15.75
C PRO A 47 -0.40 -11.57 -17.09
N THR A 48 -0.83 -12.38 -18.05
CA THR A 48 -0.46 -12.29 -19.46
C THR A 48 -1.71 -11.94 -20.25
N GLU A 49 -1.53 -11.64 -21.54
CA GLU A 49 -2.63 -11.35 -22.46
C GLU A 49 -3.67 -12.49 -22.52
N LYS A 50 -3.27 -13.73 -22.20
CA LYS A 50 -4.15 -14.90 -22.18
C LYS A 50 -4.91 -15.07 -20.86
N THR A 51 -4.39 -14.55 -19.76
CA THR A 51 -4.96 -14.76 -18.42
C THR A 51 -5.72 -13.55 -17.90
N CYS A 52 -5.44 -12.35 -18.42
CA CYS A 52 -6.14 -11.14 -18.05
C CYS A 52 -7.53 -11.07 -18.72
N LYS A 53 -8.58 -10.86 -17.91
CA LYS A 53 -9.96 -10.67 -18.38
C LYS A 53 -10.37 -9.21 -18.54
N GLY A 54 -9.42 -8.29 -18.35
CA GLY A 54 -9.62 -6.85 -18.46
C GLY A 54 -8.50 -6.22 -19.27
N GLU A 55 -8.07 -5.04 -18.84
CA GLU A 55 -6.96 -4.34 -19.49
C GLU A 55 -5.62 -4.81 -18.92
N LEU A 56 -4.75 -5.33 -19.77
CA LEU A 56 -3.39 -5.65 -19.37
C LEU A 56 -2.54 -4.38 -19.43
N VAL A 57 -2.08 -3.91 -18.27
CA VAL A 57 -1.20 -2.74 -18.17
C VAL A 57 0.24 -3.25 -18.02
N PRO A 58 1.07 -3.16 -19.06
CA PRO A 58 2.47 -3.59 -18.96
C PRO A 58 3.26 -2.68 -18.02
N ASN A 59 4.28 -3.23 -17.37
CA ASN A 59 5.22 -2.46 -16.54
C ASN A 59 4.55 -1.62 -15.44
N SER A 60 3.49 -2.15 -14.81
CA SER A 60 2.69 -1.45 -13.80
C SER A 60 2.91 -1.96 -12.37
N SER A 61 3.48 -3.15 -12.21
CA SER A 61 3.78 -3.75 -10.90
C SER A 61 5.28 -3.93 -10.66
N LEU A 62 5.66 -4.10 -9.39
CA LEU A 62 7.03 -4.35 -8.93
C LEU A 62 8.05 -3.44 -9.61
N CYS A 63 8.04 -2.15 -9.27
CA CYS A 63 8.95 -1.17 -9.87
C CYS A 63 8.83 -1.02 -11.40
N GLY A 64 7.70 -1.43 -11.97
CA GLY A 64 7.45 -1.40 -13.40
C GLY A 64 8.09 -2.57 -14.16
N CYS A 65 8.40 -3.68 -13.49
CA CYS A 65 8.97 -4.86 -14.12
C CYS A 65 7.91 -5.82 -14.67
N CYS A 66 6.75 -5.90 -14.00
CA CYS A 66 5.70 -6.86 -14.35
C CYS A 66 4.40 -6.17 -14.76
N SER A 67 3.56 -6.91 -15.48
CA SER A 67 2.24 -6.44 -15.91
C SER A 67 1.19 -6.65 -14.81
N THR A 68 0.18 -5.79 -14.76
CA THR A 68 -1.01 -5.95 -13.92
C THR A 68 -2.25 -6.01 -14.80
N CYS A 69 -3.26 -6.76 -14.37
CA CYS A 69 -4.55 -6.84 -15.02
C CYS A 69 -5.52 -5.89 -14.32
N HIS A 70 -5.98 -4.87 -15.03
CA HIS A 70 -6.94 -3.89 -14.56
C HIS A 70 -8.36 -4.35 -14.90
N ILE A 71 -9.17 -4.59 -13.88
CA ILE A 71 -10.58 -4.91 -14.02
C ILE A 71 -11.40 -3.65 -13.73
N HIS A 72 -12.15 -3.21 -14.74
CA HIS A 72 -13.02 -2.05 -14.64
C HIS A 72 -14.39 -2.45 -14.09
N ILE A 73 -14.82 -1.79 -13.01
CA ILE A 73 -16.11 -1.97 -12.37
C ILE A 73 -17.07 -0.90 -12.91
N GLU A 74 -18.15 -1.36 -13.54
CA GLU A 74 -19.22 -0.52 -14.08
C GLU A 74 -19.95 0.27 -12.97
N GLU A 75 -20.75 1.26 -13.37
CA GLU A 75 -21.58 2.05 -12.45
C GLU A 75 -22.50 1.16 -11.59
N GLY A 76 -22.59 1.49 -10.29
CA GLY A 76 -23.34 0.70 -9.29
C GLY A 76 -22.65 -0.60 -8.85
N GLY A 77 -21.51 -0.94 -9.45
CA GLY A 77 -20.70 -2.08 -9.05
C GLY A 77 -20.06 -1.89 -7.67
N ASP A 78 -19.78 -3.00 -6.98
CA ASP A 78 -19.13 -2.99 -5.67
C ASP A 78 -17.62 -2.75 -5.83
N CYS A 79 -17.15 -1.66 -5.23
CA CYS A 79 -15.73 -1.30 -5.13
C CYS A 79 -15.19 -1.44 -3.71
N SER A 80 -15.97 -2.03 -2.79
CA SER A 80 -15.53 -2.39 -1.44
C SER A 80 -14.34 -3.35 -1.46
N VAL A 81 -14.20 -4.14 -2.52
CA VAL A 81 -13.03 -5.00 -2.80
C VAL A 81 -11.72 -4.21 -2.88
N LEU A 82 -11.75 -2.92 -3.25
CA LEU A 82 -10.56 -2.06 -3.25
C LEU A 82 -9.97 -1.85 -1.84
N LEU A 83 -10.84 -1.91 -0.82
CA LEU A 83 -10.46 -1.71 0.58
C LEU A 83 -9.88 -2.98 1.24
N HIS A 84 -10.03 -4.15 0.61
CA HIS A 84 -9.45 -5.41 1.09
C HIS A 84 -7.93 -5.55 0.85
N SER A 85 -7.29 -4.48 0.36
CA SER A 85 -5.84 -4.41 0.16
C SER A 85 -5.01 -4.46 1.46
N VAL A 86 -5.63 -4.47 2.64
CA VAL A 86 -4.94 -4.63 3.94
C VAL A 86 -4.36 -6.04 4.13
N LEU A 87 -4.90 -7.08 3.47
CA LEU A 87 -4.29 -8.41 3.40
C LEU A 87 -3.65 -8.71 2.02
N GLY A 88 -3.66 -7.74 1.11
CA GLY A 88 -3.06 -7.80 -0.23
C GLY A 88 -3.87 -8.62 -1.24
N PRO A 89 -4.43 -8.04 -2.31
CA PRO A 89 -4.82 -8.85 -3.47
C PRO A 89 -3.57 -9.56 -4.03
N PRO A 90 -3.71 -10.67 -4.76
CA PRO A 90 -2.62 -11.14 -5.59
C PRO A 90 -2.16 -9.96 -6.47
N LEU A 91 -0.85 -9.70 -6.51
CA LEU A 91 -0.19 -8.60 -7.25
C LEU A 91 -0.55 -8.55 -8.75
N GLU A 92 -1.33 -9.53 -9.19
CA GLU A 92 -1.80 -9.86 -10.52
C GLU A 92 -2.99 -9.03 -10.98
N THR A 93 -3.92 -8.69 -10.09
CA THR A 93 -5.19 -8.08 -10.50
C THR A 93 -5.51 -6.87 -9.65
N SER A 94 -5.60 -5.70 -10.28
CA SER A 94 -6.14 -4.50 -9.68
C SER A 94 -7.58 -4.29 -10.17
N TYR A 95 -8.40 -3.81 -9.25
CA TYR A 95 -9.76 -3.41 -9.58
C TYR A 95 -9.80 -1.88 -9.60
N HIS A 96 -10.54 -1.31 -10.54
CA HIS A 96 -10.73 0.13 -10.65
C HIS A 96 -12.18 0.39 -11.08
N CYS A 97 -12.79 1.47 -10.61
CA CYS A 97 -14.05 1.89 -11.22
C CYS A 97 -13.81 2.29 -12.68
N ALA A 98 -14.82 2.10 -13.54
CA ALA A 98 -14.76 2.50 -14.94
C ALA A 98 -14.52 4.03 -15.08
N HIS A 99 -14.19 4.47 -16.29
CA HIS A 99 -13.81 5.86 -16.56
C HIS A 99 -14.83 6.87 -16.01
N ASN A 100 -14.34 7.89 -15.31
CA ASN A 100 -15.12 8.96 -14.67
C ASN A 100 -16.05 8.50 -13.53
N LEU A 101 -15.80 7.33 -12.95
CA LEU A 101 -16.50 6.86 -11.75
C LEU A 101 -15.55 6.85 -10.55
N ARG A 102 -16.09 7.14 -9.37
CA ARG A 102 -15.36 7.09 -8.10
C ARG A 102 -16.00 6.08 -7.17
N CYS A 103 -15.18 5.47 -6.31
CA CYS A 103 -15.67 4.60 -5.27
C CYS A 103 -16.20 5.44 -4.10
N ILE A 104 -17.52 5.56 -3.99
CA ILE A 104 -18.22 6.27 -2.91
C ILE A 104 -19.14 5.28 -2.22
N ASP A 105 -19.03 5.16 -0.89
CA ASP A 105 -19.83 4.23 -0.08
C ASP A 105 -19.74 2.76 -0.56
N GLY A 106 -18.55 2.35 -1.04
CA GLY A 106 -18.35 0.99 -1.58
C GLY A 106 -18.97 0.75 -2.96
N LYS A 107 -19.46 1.80 -3.64
CA LYS A 107 -20.04 1.72 -4.99
C LYS A 107 -19.33 2.64 -5.98
N CYS A 108 -19.21 2.18 -7.23
CA CYS A 108 -18.76 3.04 -8.32
C CYS A 108 -19.90 3.95 -8.76
N VAL A 109 -19.74 5.26 -8.59
CA VAL A 109 -20.74 6.28 -8.96
C VAL A 109 -20.09 7.41 -9.73
N GLN A 110 -20.89 8.08 -10.58
CA GLN A 110 -20.47 9.30 -11.27
C GLN A 110 -20.42 10.45 -10.27
N ASP A 111 -19.28 11.16 -10.23
CA ASP A 111 -19.09 12.37 -9.42
C ASP A 111 -19.80 13.58 -10.04
#